data_AF-A0A645J997-F1
#
_entry.id   AF-A0A645J997-F1
#
_cell.length_a   1.000
_cell.length_b   1.000
_cell.length_c   1.000
_cell.angle_alpha   90.00
_cell.angle_beta   90.00
_cell.angle_gamma   90.00
#
_symmetry.space_group_name_H-M   'P 1'
#
loop_
_entity.id
_entity.type
_entity.pdbx_description
1 polymer ?
#
loop_
_entity_poly.entity_id
_entity_poly.type
_entity_poly.pdbx_seq_one_letter_code
_entity_poly.pdbx_strand_id
1 'polypeptide(L)' 'MDDVISTGESLRLCNQLLSSFDANIVANAAVLAEGDAAERDDIIFLEKLPLFFK' A
#
# COMPACT_ATOMS: atom_id res chain seq x y z
N MET A 1 -5.07 -5.19 2.01
CA MET A 1 -4.73 -4.61 3.32
C MET A 1 -3.37 -5.15 3.70
N ASP A 2 -2.49 -4.29 4.20
CA ASP A 2 -1.14 -4.65 4.66
C ASP A 2 -0.83 -4.00 6.03
N ASP A 3 0.26 -4.39 6.67
CA ASP A 3 0.73 -3.72 7.89
C ASP A 3 1.50 -2.42 7.54
N VAL A 4 2.50 -2.51 6.67
CA VAL A 4 3.31 -1.39 6.21
C VAL A 4 3.41 -1.40 4.69
N ILE A 5 3.13 -0.27 4.05
CA ILE A 5 3.44 -0.08 2.63
C ILE A 5 4.78 0.63 2.46
N SER A 6 5.66 0.03 1.66
CA SER A 6 6.90 0.65 1.16
C SER A 6 6.74 0.92 -0.35
N THR A 7 7.42 0.21 -1.24
CA THR A 7 7.18 0.38 -2.70
C THR A 7 5.73 0.12 -3.15
N GLY A 8 4.99 -0.69 -2.39
CA GLY A 8 3.62 -1.11 -2.70
C GLY A 8 3.51 -2.21 -3.75
N GLU A 9 4.64 -2.83 -4.11
CA GLU A 9 4.69 -3.84 -5.16
C GLU A 9 3.90 -5.11 -4.81
N SER A 10 3.96 -5.53 -3.54
CA SER A 10 3.18 -6.66 -3.04
C SER A 10 1.67 -6.41 -3.24
N LEU A 11 1.18 -5.24 -2.87
CA LEU A 11 -0.23 -4.88 -3.01
C LEU A 11 -0.63 -4.74 -4.48
N ARG A 12 0.26 -4.21 -5.33
CA ARG A 12 0.04 -4.15 -6.79
C ARG A 12 -0.12 -5.55 -7.39
N LEU A 13 0.73 -6.51 -7.01
CA LEU A 13 0.62 -7.89 -7.46
C LEU A 13 -0.67 -8.56 -6.96
N CYS A 14 -1.10 -8.28 -5.72
CA CYS A 14 -2.39 -8.71 -5.23
C CYS A 14 -3.55 -8.15 -6.08
N ASN A 15 -3.51 -6.86 -6.43
CA ASN A 15 -4.53 -6.24 -7.27
C ASN A 15 -4.54 -6.84 -8.68
N GLN A 16 -3.38 -7.15 -9.26
CA GLN A 16 -3.29 -7.86 -10.54
C GLN A 16 -3.88 -9.28 -10.47
N LEU A 17 -3.58 -10.02 -9.40
CA LEU A 17 -4.19 -11.33 -9.18
C LEU A 17 -5.71 -11.20 -9.08
N LEU A 18 -6.20 -10.26 -8.29
CA LEU A 18 -7.62 -10.00 -8.12
C LEU A 18 -8.30 -9.57 -9.42
N SER A 19 -7.61 -8.89 -10.32
CA SER A 19 -8.15 -8.51 -11.65
C SER A 19 -8.42 -9.70 -12.57
N SER A 20 -7.87 -10.87 -12.25
CA SER A 20 -8.21 -12.14 -12.94
C SER A 20 -9.55 -12.72 -12.47
N PHE A 21 -10.13 -12.12 -11.43
CA PHE A 21 -11.45 -12.41 -10.90
C PHE A 21 -12.30 -11.15 -11.11
N ASP A 22 -13.63 -11.26 -11.18
CA ASP A 22 -14.54 -10.09 -11.23
C ASP A 22 -14.60 -9.35 -9.87
N ALA A 23 -13.45 -9.16 -9.23
CA ALA A 23 -13.30 -8.49 -7.95
C ALA A 23 -13.37 -6.98 -8.14
N ASN A 24 -14.28 -6.34 -7.40
CA ASN A 24 -14.35 -4.89 -7.31
C ASN A 24 -13.44 -4.39 -6.18
N ILE A 25 -12.25 -3.89 -6.51
CA ILE A 25 -11.31 -3.33 -5.55
C ILE A 25 -11.76 -1.91 -5.20
N VAL A 26 -12.35 -1.73 -4.02
CA VAL A 26 -12.90 -0.44 -3.59
C VAL A 26 -11.89 0.45 -2.84
N ALA A 27 -10.83 -0.14 -2.29
CA ALA A 27 -9.77 0.57 -1.59
C ALA A 27 -8.51 -0.28 -1.44
N ASN A 28 -7.36 0.40 -1.44
CA ASN A 28 -6.09 -0.12 -0.94
C ASN A 28 -5.85 0.48 0.45
N ALA A 29 -5.32 -0.32 1.38
CA ALA A 29 -5.03 0.17 2.73
C ALA A 29 -3.81 -0.51 3.37
N ALA A 30 -3.07 0.24 4.18
CA ALA A 30 -2.04 -0.23 5.08
C ALA A 30 -2.14 0.49 6.44
N VAL A 31 -1.54 -0.04 7.51
CA VAL A 31 -1.52 0.68 8.80
C VAL A 31 -0.53 1.86 8.73
N LEU A 32 0.68 1.61 8.22
CA LEU A 32 1.74 2.61 8.11
C LEU A 32 2.25 2.74 6.67
N ALA A 33 2.72 3.92 6.29
CA ALA A 33 3.38 4.17 5.01
C ALA A 33 4.83 4.62 5.21
N GLU A 34 5.78 3.93 4.57
CA GLU A 34 7.22 4.20 4.65
C GLU A 34 7.74 4.84 3.36
N GLY A 35 8.64 5.83 3.49
CA GLY A 35 9.32 6.45 2.35
C GLY A 35 8.36 7.07 1.34
N ASP A 36 8.61 6.83 0.05
CA ASP A 36 7.80 7.40 -1.04
C ASP A 36 6.32 6.97 -0.99
N ALA A 37 6.02 5.86 -0.29
CA ALA A 37 4.65 5.39 -0.10
C ALA A 37 3.79 6.39 0.66
N ALA A 38 4.42 7.19 1.51
CA ALA A 38 3.76 8.16 2.37
C ALA A 38 3.26 9.42 1.62
N GLU A 39 3.60 9.55 0.33
CA GLU A 39 3.14 10.63 -0.55
C GLU A 39 2.10 10.14 -1.57
N ARG A 40 1.70 8.87 -1.52
CA ARG A 40 0.73 8.27 -2.42
C ARG A 40 -0.71 8.63 -2.01
N ASP A 41 -1.55 8.91 -3.00
CA ASP A 41 -2.98 9.19 -2.85
C ASP A 41 -3.87 7.98 -3.19
N ASP A 42 -3.28 6.91 -3.74
CA ASP A 42 -3.97 5.68 -4.15
C ASP A 42 -4.09 4.61 -3.04
N ILE A 43 -3.66 4.95 -1.82
CA ILE A 43 -3.74 4.07 -0.64
C ILE A 43 -4.13 4.84 0.62
N ILE A 44 -4.98 4.21 1.44
CA ILE A 44 -5.35 4.70 2.76
C ILE A 44 -4.32 4.18 3.78
N PHE A 45 -3.72 5.09 4.54
CA PHE A 45 -2.86 4.74 5.67
C PHE A 45 -3.14 5.65 6.85
N LEU A 46 -2.80 5.19 8.06
CA LEU A 46 -3.05 5.94 9.29
C LEU A 46 -1.92 6.92 9.59
N GLU A 47 -0.67 6.49 9.45
CA GLU A 47 0.51 7.29 9.79
C GLU A 47 1.72 6.98 8.92
N LYS A 48 2.67 7.93 8.86
CA LYS A 48 3.97 7.74 8.19
C LYS A 48 4.96 7.03 9.12
N LEU A 49 5.68 6.04 8.62
CA LEU A 49 6.78 5.39 9.33
C LEU A 49 8.06 6.22 9.17
N PRO A 50 8.71 6.68 10.27
CA PRO A 50 9.93 7.47 10.19
C PRO A 50 11.12 6.64 9.68
N LEU A 51 11.85 7.19 8.71
CA LEU A 51 13.09 6.60 8.20
C LEU A 51 14.29 7.00 9.06
N PHE A 52 15.13 6.03 9.40
CA PHE A 52 16.38 6.26 10.12
C PHE A 52 17.57 6.09 9.16
N PHE A 53 18.39 7.14 9.05
CA PHE A 53 19.65 7.10 8.31
C PHE A 53 20.81 6.96 9.30
N LYS A 54 21.81 6.14 8.95
CA LYS A 54 22.99 5.88 9.78
C LYS A 54 24.15 6.79 9.41
#